data_AF-A0AAN9AEV9-F1
#
_entry.id   AF-A0AAN9AEV9-F1
#
_cell.length_a   1.000
_cell.length_b   1.000
_cell.length_c   1.000
_cell.angle_alpha   90.00
_cell.angle_beta   90.00
_cell.angle_gamma   90.00
#
_symmetry.space_group_name_H-M   'P 1'
#
loop_
_entity.id
_entity.type
_entity.pdbx_description
1 polymer ?
#
loop_
_entity_poly.entity_id
_entity_poly.type
_entity_poly.pdbx_seq_one_letter_code
_entity_poly.pdbx_strand_id
1 'polypeptide(L)'
;MRGIEVLSTAIRKTQESHLHLTSIHAHLVHLCLLSKCFKPAVKLMDVDIMDISKERGMYDVKHFLLYYYYGGMIYTAIKKYERAQYFFRVCITTPALAVSHIMLEAFKKYILVSLILEGKIGRIPKYASLVVTRFIKPLSQVYWDLATAFVTNCPDKVCAVISKNQDTYIRYGFNMPILL
;
A
#
# COMPACT_ATOMS: atom_id res chain seq x y z
N MET A 1 22.78 7.82 3.02
CA MET A 1 22.34 7.81 1.60
C MET A 1 23.11 6.80 0.72
N ARG A 2 24.34 6.39 1.06
CA ARG A 2 25.17 5.44 0.27
C ARG A 2 24.47 4.14 -0.14
N GLY A 3 23.62 3.56 0.72
CA GLY A 3 22.89 2.31 0.40
C GLY A 3 21.87 2.45 -0.75
N ILE A 4 21.22 3.60 -0.91
CA ILE A 4 20.22 3.83 -1.97
C ILE A 4 20.91 3.90 -3.34
N GLU A 5 22.09 4.52 -3.40
CA GLU A 5 22.89 4.66 -4.62
C GLU A 5 23.46 3.32 -5.08
N VAL A 6 23.92 2.49 -4.14
CA VAL A 6 24.42 1.13 -4.41
C VAL A 6 23.28 0.26 -4.97
N LEU A 7 22.10 0.27 -4.34
CA LEU A 7 20.94 -0.49 -4.80
C LEU A 7 20.42 0.00 -6.15
N SER A 8 20.41 1.31 -6.38
CA SER A 8 20.02 1.90 -7.68
C SER A 8 20.97 1.47 -8.80
N THR A 9 22.26 1.36 -8.49
CA THR A 9 23.28 0.89 -9.44
C THR A 9 23.14 -0.60 -9.70
N ALA A 10 22.82 -1.40 -8.67
CA ALA A 10 22.53 -2.82 -8.82
C ALA A 10 21.30 -3.05 -9.73
N ILE A 11 20.20 -2.34 -9.50
CA ILE A 11 18.98 -2.43 -10.33
C ILE A 11 19.31 -2.14 -11.80
N ARG A 12 20.06 -1.06 -12.09
CA ARG A 12 20.47 -0.74 -13.46
C ARG A 12 21.31 -1.83 -14.13
N LYS A 13 22.12 -2.56 -13.35
CA LYS A 13 22.99 -3.63 -13.86
C LYS A 13 22.29 -4.99 -13.98
N THR A 14 21.25 -5.23 -13.18
CA THR A 14 20.55 -6.51 -13.11
C THR A 14 19.26 -6.52 -13.95
N GLN A 15 18.66 -5.36 -14.23
CA GLN A 15 17.46 -5.29 -15.07
C GLN A 15 17.81 -5.60 -16.53
N GLU A 16 17.07 -6.52 -17.16
CA GLU A 16 17.14 -6.76 -18.61
C GLU A 16 16.35 -5.68 -19.38
N SER A 17 15.34 -5.07 -18.75
CA SER A 17 14.61 -3.90 -19.25
C SER A 17 14.07 -3.07 -18.07
N HIS A 18 13.91 -1.76 -18.27
CA HIS A 18 13.37 -0.80 -17.29
C HIS A 18 11.94 -1.13 -16.81
N LEU A 19 11.27 -2.05 -17.48
CA LEU A 19 9.91 -2.49 -17.16
C LEU A 19 9.89 -3.72 -16.23
N HIS A 20 11.05 -4.26 -15.83
CA HIS A 20 11.14 -5.47 -15.00
C HIS A 20 11.23 -5.17 -13.50
N LEU A 21 10.29 -5.71 -12.72
CA LEU A 21 10.37 -5.70 -11.26
C LEU A 21 11.27 -6.83 -10.76
N THR A 22 12.44 -6.47 -10.25
CA THR A 22 13.33 -7.34 -9.47
C THR A 22 13.04 -7.26 -7.97
N SER A 23 13.49 -8.25 -7.19
CA SER A 23 13.37 -8.26 -5.72
C SER A 23 14.09 -7.06 -5.06
N ILE A 24 15.14 -6.56 -5.70
CA ILE A 24 15.95 -5.41 -5.26
C ILE A 24 15.11 -4.13 -5.14
N HIS A 25 14.06 -3.99 -5.96
CA HIS A 25 13.15 -2.85 -5.89
C HIS A 25 12.44 -2.76 -4.54
N ALA A 26 11.97 -3.89 -4.00
CA ALA A 26 11.33 -3.91 -2.70
C ALA A 26 12.28 -3.45 -1.58
N HIS A 27 13.55 -3.88 -1.64
CA HIS A 27 14.59 -3.45 -0.70
C HIS A 27 14.93 -1.97 -0.82
N LEU A 28 15.03 -1.44 -2.04
CA LEU A 28 15.28 -0.01 -2.26
C LEU A 28 14.15 0.85 -1.71
N VAL A 29 12.90 0.49 -2.01
CA VAL A 29 11.72 1.22 -1.53
C VAL A 29 11.64 1.15 0.00
N HIS A 30 11.93 -0.01 0.59
CA HIS A 30 12.01 -0.16 2.04
C HIS A 30 13.10 0.73 2.68
N LEU A 31 14.30 0.76 2.09
CA LEU A 31 15.40 1.62 2.56
C LEU A 31 15.04 3.12 2.43
N CYS A 32 14.34 3.51 1.37
CA CYS A 32 13.85 4.88 1.18
C CYS A 32 12.79 5.25 2.22
N LEU A 33 11.93 4.30 2.60
CA LEU A 33 10.96 4.47 3.67
C LEU A 33 11.64 4.68 5.03
N LEU A 34 12.63 3.85 5.37
CA LEU A 34 13.39 3.95 6.62
C LEU A 34 14.21 5.25 6.71
N SER A 35 14.82 5.66 5.60
CA SER A 35 15.64 6.87 5.53
C SER A 35 14.84 8.16 5.34
N LYS A 36 13.50 8.08 5.25
CA LYS A 36 12.58 9.19 4.93
C LYS A 36 12.99 9.97 3.67
N CYS A 37 13.69 9.32 2.74
CA CYS A 37 14.18 9.91 1.50
C CYS A 37 13.42 9.34 0.31
N PHE A 38 12.32 9.99 -0.08
CA PHE A 38 11.38 9.45 -1.07
C PHE A 38 11.72 9.78 -2.53
N LYS A 39 12.47 10.86 -2.78
CA LYS A 39 12.83 11.32 -4.14
C LYS A 39 13.38 10.22 -5.07
N PRO A 40 14.37 9.40 -4.65
CA PRO A 40 14.90 8.34 -5.52
C PRO A 40 13.89 7.20 -5.75
N ALA A 41 13.10 6.83 -4.73
CA ALA A 41 12.08 5.80 -4.88
C ALA A 41 10.96 6.24 -5.84
N VAL A 42 10.51 7.49 -5.76
CA VAL A 42 9.44 8.01 -6.62
C VAL A 42 9.86 7.98 -8.09
N LYS A 43 11.08 8.38 -8.42
CA LYS A 43 11.58 8.32 -9.82
C LYS A 43 11.56 6.91 -10.39
N LEU A 44 11.81 5.92 -9.54
CA LEU A 44 11.81 4.52 -9.93
C LEU A 44 10.38 3.97 -10.06
N MET A 45 9.50 4.32 -9.13
CA MET A 45 8.11 3.86 -9.09
C MET A 45 7.17 4.64 -10.02
N ASP A 46 7.64 5.75 -10.60
CA ASP A 46 6.88 6.52 -11.58
C ASP A 46 6.83 5.82 -12.95
N VAL A 47 7.69 4.82 -13.18
CA VAL A 47 7.66 3.95 -14.36
C VAL A 47 6.71 2.78 -14.07
N ASP A 48 5.71 2.60 -14.94
CA ASP A 48 4.78 1.49 -14.82
C ASP A 48 5.49 0.19 -15.21
N ILE A 49 5.63 -0.68 -14.22
CA ILE A 49 6.28 -1.98 -14.37
C ILE A 49 5.32 -2.92 -15.09
N MET A 50 5.77 -3.46 -16.22
CA MET A 50 4.96 -4.35 -17.08
C MET A 50 5.30 -5.82 -16.88
N ASP A 51 6.53 -6.14 -16.44
CA ASP A 51 6.99 -7.51 -16.29
C ASP A 51 7.65 -7.75 -14.93
N ILE A 52 7.52 -8.98 -14.41
CA ILE A 52 8.20 -9.41 -13.20
C ILE A 52 9.43 -10.20 -13.63
N SER A 53 10.61 -9.82 -13.15
CA SER A 53 11.82 -10.58 -13.44
C SER A 53 11.69 -11.97 -12.81
N LYS A 54 11.68 -13.00 -13.66
CA LYS A 54 11.82 -14.38 -13.21
C LYS A 54 13.28 -14.57 -12.84
N GLU A 55 13.66 -14.16 -11.62
CA GLU A 55 15.00 -14.35 -11.03
C GLU A 55 15.30 -15.86 -10.87
N ARG A 56 15.44 -16.59 -11.99
CA ARG A 56 15.61 -18.05 -12.08
C ARG A 56 14.62 -18.86 -11.21
N GLY A 57 13.40 -18.36 -11.06
CA GLY A 57 12.35 -19.01 -10.25
C GLY A 57 12.36 -18.67 -8.75
N MET A 58 13.24 -17.79 -8.28
CA MET A 58 13.33 -17.40 -6.86
C MET A 58 12.54 -16.13 -6.49
N TYR A 59 11.73 -15.61 -7.41
CA TYR A 59 10.92 -14.42 -7.13
C TYR A 59 9.75 -14.78 -6.20
N ASP A 60 9.90 -14.50 -4.90
CA ASP A 60 8.82 -14.66 -3.93
C ASP A 60 7.76 -13.56 -4.12
N VAL A 61 6.48 -13.97 -4.21
CA VAL A 61 5.30 -13.09 -4.28
C VAL A 61 5.28 -12.07 -3.14
N LYS A 62 5.94 -12.38 -2.01
CA LYS A 62 6.11 -11.40 -0.93
C LYS A 62 6.86 -10.14 -1.38
N HIS A 63 7.89 -10.24 -2.21
CA HIS A 63 8.63 -9.06 -2.69
C HIS A 63 7.74 -8.17 -3.57
N PHE A 64 6.87 -8.78 -4.38
CA PHE A 64 5.85 -8.07 -5.14
C PHE A 64 4.91 -7.28 -4.22
N LEU A 65 4.31 -7.97 -3.24
CA LEU A 65 3.40 -7.34 -2.28
C LEU A 65 4.08 -6.24 -1.47
N LEU A 66 5.34 -6.44 -1.04
CA LEU A 66 6.11 -5.47 -0.29
C LEU A 66 6.45 -4.23 -1.13
N TYR A 67 6.82 -4.42 -2.41
CA TYR A 67 7.09 -3.31 -3.31
C TYR A 67 5.86 -2.39 -3.45
N TYR A 68 4.69 -2.96 -3.75
CA TYR A 68 3.47 -2.17 -3.90
C TYR A 68 2.97 -1.60 -2.57
N TYR A 69 3.10 -2.34 -1.46
CA TYR A 69 2.71 -1.85 -0.14
C TYR A 69 3.57 -0.66 0.32
N TYR A 70 4.90 -0.78 0.25
CA TYR A 70 5.79 0.32 0.63
C TYR A 70 5.70 1.48 -0.36
N GLY A 71 5.51 1.20 -1.66
CA GLY A 71 5.27 2.23 -2.66
C GLY A 71 4.01 3.03 -2.35
N GLY A 72 2.91 2.36 -2.00
CA GLY A 72 1.68 3.00 -1.53
C GLY A 72 1.89 3.88 -0.31
N MET A 73 2.69 3.44 0.67
CA MET A 73 3.04 4.24 1.84
C MET A 73 3.85 5.49 1.48
N ILE A 74 4.84 5.37 0.59
CA ILE A 74 5.63 6.51 0.11
C ILE A 74 4.73 7.50 -0.64
N TYR A 75 3.86 7.03 -1.54
CA TYR A 75 2.92 7.88 -2.27
C TYR A 75 1.94 8.60 -1.36
N THR A 76 1.49 7.92 -0.29
CA THR A 76 0.67 8.54 0.76
C THR A 76 1.44 9.63 1.50
N ALA A 77 2.71 9.39 1.84
CA ALA A 77 3.55 10.36 2.54
C ALA A 77 3.84 11.62 1.71
N ILE A 78 3.92 11.50 0.37
CA ILE A 78 4.07 12.65 -0.55
C ILE A 78 2.73 13.24 -1.00
N LYS A 79 1.61 12.84 -0.38
CA LYS A 79 0.24 13.29 -0.66
C LYS A 79 -0.25 13.03 -2.10
N LYS A 80 0.37 12.09 -2.82
CA LYS A 80 -0.09 11.62 -4.14
C LYS A 80 -1.09 10.46 -3.96
N TYR A 81 -2.28 10.79 -3.46
CA TYR A 81 -3.27 9.79 -3.03
C TYR A 81 -3.81 8.91 -4.17
N GLU A 82 -3.94 9.43 -5.39
CA GLU A 82 -4.39 8.66 -6.55
C GLU A 82 -3.44 7.48 -6.86
N ARG A 83 -2.13 7.77 -6.92
CA ARG A 83 -1.12 6.74 -7.15
C ARG A 83 -0.98 5.80 -5.95
N ALA A 84 -1.11 6.32 -4.72
CA ALA A 84 -1.16 5.48 -3.52
C ALA A 84 -2.34 4.48 -3.54
N GLN A 85 -3.52 4.95 -3.93
CA GLN A 85 -4.72 4.13 -4.05
C GLN A 85 -4.52 3.01 -5.08
N TYR A 86 -3.94 3.33 -6.25
CA TYR A 86 -3.57 2.33 -7.25
C TYR A 86 -2.62 1.27 -6.68
N PHE A 87 -1.55 1.68 -6.01
CA PHE A 87 -0.56 0.75 -5.44
C PHE A 87 -1.17 -0.19 -4.40
N PHE A 88 -2.01 0.33 -3.49
CA PHE A 88 -2.70 -0.53 -2.53
C PHE A 88 -3.73 -1.45 -3.21
N ARG A 89 -4.41 -0.98 -4.26
CA ARG A 89 -5.35 -1.80 -5.03
C ARG A 89 -4.64 -3.00 -5.65
N VAL A 90 -3.45 -2.81 -6.23
CA VAL A 90 -2.65 -3.90 -6.81
C VAL A 90 -2.35 -4.99 -5.78
N CYS A 91 -1.96 -4.63 -4.55
CA CYS A 91 -1.74 -5.60 -3.47
C CYS A 91 -3.00 -6.44 -3.17
N ILE A 92 -4.18 -5.80 -3.18
CA ILE A 92 -5.45 -6.46 -2.84
C ILE A 92 -5.93 -7.35 -4.00
N THR A 93 -5.66 -6.94 -5.24
CA THR A 93 -6.02 -7.70 -6.45
C THR A 93 -5.03 -8.80 -6.80
N THR A 94 -3.91 -8.90 -6.10
CA THR A 94 -2.94 -9.96 -6.34
C THR A 94 -3.58 -11.31 -6.00
N PRO A 95 -3.64 -12.26 -6.94
CA PRO A 95 -4.23 -13.57 -6.67
C PRO A 95 -3.37 -14.31 -5.65
N ALA A 96 -3.98 -14.69 -4.52
CA ALA A 96 -3.31 -15.41 -3.45
C ALA A 96 -4.22 -16.53 -2.90
N LEU A 97 -3.65 -17.70 -2.64
CA LEU A 97 -4.35 -18.83 -2.02
C LEU A 97 -4.62 -18.59 -0.53
N ALA A 98 -3.79 -17.77 0.12
CA ALA A 98 -3.91 -17.37 1.52
C ALA A 98 -3.72 -15.86 1.66
N VAL A 99 -4.48 -15.24 2.56
CA VAL A 99 -4.36 -13.80 2.85
C VAL A 99 -3.12 -13.55 3.68
N SER A 100 -2.21 -12.73 3.16
CA SER A 100 -1.02 -12.30 3.91
C SER A 100 -1.32 -11.08 4.79
N HIS A 101 -0.53 -10.91 5.86
CA HIS A 101 -0.61 -9.71 6.70
C HIS A 101 -0.34 -8.42 5.91
N ILE A 102 0.49 -8.48 4.86
CA ILE A 102 0.78 -7.34 3.99
C ILE A 102 -0.48 -6.90 3.23
N MET A 103 -1.24 -7.85 2.69
CA MET A 103 -2.51 -7.57 2.01
C MET A 103 -3.56 -6.97 2.96
N LEU A 104 -3.63 -7.49 4.19
CA LEU A 104 -4.53 -6.97 5.22
C LEU A 104 -4.19 -5.52 5.58
N GLU A 105 -2.91 -5.21 5.80
CA GLU A 105 -2.45 -3.85 6.09
C GLU A 105 -2.61 -2.90 4.91
N ALA A 106 -2.36 -3.37 3.68
CA ALA A 106 -2.62 -2.62 2.46
C ALA A 106 -4.11 -2.27 2.33
N PHE A 107 -5.00 -3.20 2.66
CA PHE A 107 -6.44 -3.00 2.58
C PHE A 107 -6.97 -1.93 3.54
N LYS A 108 -6.51 -1.95 4.80
CA LYS A 108 -6.85 -0.91 5.78
C LYS A 108 -6.46 0.48 5.25
N LYS A 109 -5.25 0.60 4.70
CA LYS A 109 -4.73 1.85 4.13
C LYS A 109 -5.46 2.25 2.85
N TYR A 110 -5.87 1.29 2.02
CA TYR A 110 -6.69 1.54 0.84
C TYR A 110 -8.03 2.18 1.19
N ILE A 111 -8.72 1.69 2.24
CA ILE A 111 -9.97 2.32 2.71
C ILE A 111 -9.71 3.77 3.07
N LEU A 112 -8.71 4.03 3.92
CA LEU A 112 -8.40 5.39 4.37
C LEU A 112 -8.04 6.33 3.22
N VAL A 113 -7.15 5.91 2.32
CA VAL A 113 -6.75 6.71 1.16
C VAL A 113 -7.95 6.95 0.23
N SER A 114 -8.83 5.97 0.06
CA SER A 114 -10.06 6.15 -0.75
C SER A 114 -11.04 7.12 -0.09
N LEU A 115 -11.19 7.08 1.24
CA LEU A 115 -12.00 8.06 1.97
C LEU A 115 -11.43 9.48 1.83
N ILE A 116 -10.10 9.63 1.84
CA ILE A 116 -9.45 10.94 1.65
C ILE A 116 -9.64 11.44 0.21
N LEU A 117 -9.50 10.57 -0.79
CA LEU A 117 -9.54 10.95 -2.20
C LEU A 117 -10.96 11.19 -2.72
N GLU A 118 -11.88 10.27 -2.44
CA GLU A 118 -13.21 10.21 -3.04
C GLU A 118 -14.35 10.39 -2.02
N GLY A 119 -14.06 10.35 -0.71
CA GLY A 119 -15.07 10.30 0.33
C GLY A 119 -15.84 8.97 0.41
N LYS A 120 -15.40 7.95 -0.33
CA LYS A 120 -16.02 6.62 -0.39
C LYS A 120 -14.97 5.57 -0.73
N ILE A 121 -15.29 4.30 -0.50
CA ILE A 121 -14.40 3.20 -0.86
C ILE A 121 -14.45 3.00 -2.38
N GLY A 122 -13.29 3.11 -3.04
CA GLY A 122 -13.16 2.91 -4.48
C GLY A 122 -13.54 1.47 -4.89
N ARG A 123 -14.07 1.30 -6.10
CA ARG A 123 -14.56 -0.01 -6.58
C ARG A 123 -13.42 -1.03 -6.67
N ILE A 124 -13.61 -2.19 -6.04
CA ILE A 124 -12.67 -3.32 -6.07
C ILE A 124 -13.19 -4.39 -7.04
N PRO A 125 -12.33 -5.03 -7.85
CA PRO A 125 -12.75 -6.14 -8.70
C PRO A 125 -13.42 -7.29 -7.93
N LYS A 126 -14.41 -7.95 -8.55
CA LYS A 126 -15.25 -8.98 -7.89
C LYS A 126 -14.44 -10.15 -7.29
N TYR A 127 -13.39 -10.60 -7.96
CA TYR A 127 -12.54 -11.70 -7.46
C TYR A 127 -11.79 -11.31 -6.18
N ALA A 128 -11.23 -10.11 -6.14
CA ALA A 128 -10.57 -9.56 -4.96
C ALA A 128 -11.59 -9.32 -3.84
N SER A 129 -12.81 -8.93 -4.19
CA SER A 129 -13.92 -8.76 -3.24
C SER A 129 -14.27 -10.04 -2.47
N LEU A 130 -14.08 -11.25 -3.03
CA LEU A 130 -14.35 -12.51 -2.31
C LEU A 130 -13.36 -12.73 -1.18
N VAL A 131 -12.06 -12.57 -1.47
CA VAL A 131 -10.98 -12.67 -0.48
C VAL A 131 -11.15 -11.59 0.59
N VAL A 132 -11.45 -10.37 0.14
CA VAL A 132 -11.70 -9.23 1.03
C VAL A 132 -12.88 -9.50 1.96
N THR A 133 -14.01 -9.95 1.42
CA THR A 133 -15.24 -10.13 2.22
C THR A 133 -15.10 -11.28 3.21
N ARG A 134 -14.43 -12.37 2.82
CA ARG A 134 -14.33 -13.59 3.64
C ARG A 134 -13.30 -13.49 4.76
N PHE A 135 -12.16 -12.84 4.50
CA PHE A 135 -11.03 -12.84 5.44
C PHE A 135 -10.65 -11.45 5.94
N ILE A 136 -10.72 -10.43 5.08
CA ILE A 136 -10.22 -9.09 5.42
C ILE A 136 -11.29 -8.29 6.17
N LYS A 137 -12.55 -8.34 5.73
CA LYS A 137 -13.66 -7.58 6.30
C LYS A 137 -13.85 -7.84 7.81
N PRO A 138 -13.86 -9.10 8.31
CA PRO A 138 -13.96 -9.34 9.75
C PRO A 138 -12.80 -8.74 10.55
N LEU A 139 -11.59 -8.73 9.96
CA LEU A 139 -10.37 -8.23 10.59
C LEU A 139 -10.20 -6.70 10.47
N SER A 140 -10.95 -6.06 9.56
CA SER A 140 -10.89 -4.62 9.30
C SER A 140 -12.23 -3.92 9.54
N GLN A 141 -13.12 -4.50 10.35
CA GLN A 141 -14.48 -4.00 10.59
C GLN A 141 -14.49 -2.53 11.05
N VAL A 142 -13.54 -2.16 11.92
CA VAL A 142 -13.36 -0.78 12.41
C VAL A 142 -13.20 0.24 11.27
N TYR A 143 -12.47 -0.12 10.20
CA TYR A 143 -12.28 0.74 9.04
C TYR A 143 -13.52 0.79 8.13
N TRP A 144 -14.30 -0.30 8.09
CA TRP A 144 -15.58 -0.35 7.38
C TRP A 144 -16.65 0.48 8.09
N ASP A 145 -16.69 0.46 9.41
CA ASP A 145 -17.59 1.28 10.22
C ASP A 145 -17.26 2.76 10.01
N LEU A 146 -15.97 3.12 9.97
CA LEU A 146 -15.51 4.46 9.62
C LEU A 146 -15.99 4.88 8.22
N ALA A 147 -15.82 4.01 7.21
CA ALA A 147 -16.28 4.31 5.86
C ALA A 147 -17.79 4.50 5.78
N THR A 148 -18.55 3.71 6.54
CA THR A 148 -20.01 3.81 6.62
C THR A 148 -20.44 5.12 7.27
N ALA A 149 -19.77 5.53 8.36
CA ALA A 149 -19.99 6.83 9.00
C ALA A 149 -19.64 7.99 8.05
N PHE A 150 -18.58 7.86 7.26
CA PHE A 150 -18.16 8.87 6.30
C PHE A 150 -19.21 9.14 5.22
N VAL A 151 -19.91 8.10 4.75
CA VAL A 151 -21.02 8.23 3.79
C VAL A 151 -22.19 9.04 4.36
N THR A 152 -22.40 9.02 5.68
CA THR A 152 -23.46 9.81 6.32
C THR A 152 -23.18 11.32 6.39
N ASN A 153 -21.99 11.76 5.92
CA ASN A 153 -21.55 13.16 5.84
C ASN A 153 -21.75 13.99 7.12
N CYS A 154 -21.72 13.31 8.28
CA CYS A 154 -21.92 13.89 9.59
C CYS A 154 -20.59 13.83 10.36
N PRO A 155 -19.91 14.99 10.58
CA PRO A 155 -18.58 15.02 11.18
C PRO A 155 -18.58 14.46 12.61
N ASP A 156 -19.65 14.70 13.38
CA ASP A 156 -19.76 14.23 14.77
C ASP A 156 -19.75 12.70 14.88
N LYS A 157 -20.43 12.02 13.93
CA LYS A 157 -20.44 10.55 13.88
C LYS A 157 -19.07 9.99 13.52
N VAL A 158 -18.35 10.64 12.60
CA VAL A 158 -16.99 10.26 12.21
C VAL A 158 -16.05 10.44 13.40
N CYS A 159 -16.10 11.60 14.08
CA CYS A 159 -15.31 11.85 15.29
C CYS A 159 -15.62 10.84 16.40
N ALA A 160 -16.89 10.50 16.63
CA ALA A 160 -17.27 9.50 17.62
C ALA A 160 -16.70 8.10 17.31
N VAL A 161 -16.73 7.67 16.05
CA VAL A 161 -16.16 6.38 15.62
C VAL A 161 -14.63 6.37 15.72
N ILE A 162 -13.98 7.50 15.44
CA ILE A 162 -12.53 7.66 15.57
C ILE A 162 -12.13 7.59 17.05
N SER A 163 -12.76 8.40 17.91
CA SER A 163 -12.47 8.42 19.35
C SER A 163 -12.73 7.07 20.01
N LYS A 164 -13.79 6.37 19.60
CA LYS A 164 -14.12 5.03 20.12
C LYS A 164 -13.07 3.96 19.79
N ASN A 165 -12.38 4.09 18.66
CA ASN A 165 -11.46 3.06 18.15
C ASN A 165 -9.99 3.54 18.10
N GLN A 166 -9.66 4.64 18.79
CA GLN A 166 -8.37 5.30 18.73
C GLN A 166 -7.20 4.35 19.03
N ASP A 167 -7.33 3.50 20.06
CA ASP A 167 -6.31 2.50 20.42
C ASP A 167 -6.04 1.50 19.30
N THR A 168 -7.06 1.17 18.52
CA THR A 168 -6.93 0.25 17.38
C THR A 168 -6.15 0.92 16.25
N TYR A 169 -6.43 2.20 15.96
CA TYR A 169 -5.68 2.95 14.94
C TYR A 169 -4.20 3.15 15.34
N ILE A 170 -3.93 3.46 16.61
CA ILE A 170 -2.56 3.61 17.16
C ILE A 170 -1.81 2.28 17.09
N ARG A 171 -2.45 1.17 17.50
CA ARG A 171 -1.84 -0.18 17.53
C ARG A 171 -1.45 -0.70 16.14
N TYR A 172 -2.14 -0.29 15.07
CA TYR A 172 -1.78 -0.65 13.69
C TYR A 172 -0.80 0.32 13.03
N GLY A 173 -0.10 1.16 13.82
CA GLY A 173 0.94 2.05 13.32
C GLY A 173 0.41 3.23 12.51
N PHE A 174 -0.89 3.53 12.58
CA PHE A 174 -1.46 4.74 12.03
C PHE A 174 -1.26 5.87 13.05
N ASN A 175 -0.02 6.36 13.12
CA ASN A 175 0.22 7.67 13.72
C ASN A 175 -0.46 8.69 12.78
N MET A 176 -1.70 9.07 13.13
CA MET A 176 -2.46 10.17 12.54
C MET A 176 -1.70 11.50 12.31
N PRO A 177 -0.55 11.84 12.97
CA PRO A 177 0.15 13.11 12.72
C PRO A 177 0.79 13.29 11.34
N ILE A 178 0.62 12.36 10.39
CA ILE A 178 1.09 12.55 8.99
C ILE A 178 -0.06 13.06 8.09
N LEU A 179 -1.30 13.09 8.60
CA LEU A 179 -2.50 13.43 7.83
C LEU A 179 -3.28 14.65 8.35
N LEU A 180 -2.74 15.37 9.33
CA LEU A 180 -3.07 16.76 9.68
C LEU A 180 -1.77 17.58 9.66
#